data_AF-A0A7J7PAB2-F1
#
_entry.id   AF-A0A7J7PAB2-F1
#
_cell.length_a   1.000
_cell.length_b   1.000
_cell.length_c   1.000
_cell.angle_alpha   90.00
_cell.angle_beta   90.00
_cell.angle_gamma   90.00
#
_symmetry.space_group_name_H-M   'P 1'
#
loop_
_entity.id
_entity.type
_entity.pdbx_description
1 polymer ?
#
loop_
_entity_poly.entity_id
_entity_poly.type
_entity_poly.pdbx_seq_one_letter_code
_entity_poly.pdbx_strand_id
1 'polypeptide(L)'
;MSARRLGEKYDPCTEKHSTIYFNLVEAQKALHVNPTVAPSKWETCSDVVAFNWKDSPKSVLDIYRELVSTGLRIWKFSYFSILFVCF
;
A
#
# COMPACT_ATOMS: atom_id res chain seq x y z
N MET A 1 -36.53 7.94 -11.52
CA MET A 1 -36.18 6.59 -11.05
C MET A 1 -35.30 5.98 -12.13
N SER A 2 -33.99 5.79 -11.98
CA SER A 2 -33.32 4.89 -11.04
C SER A 2 -31.90 5.38 -10.76
N ALA A 3 -31.56 5.50 -9.48
CA ALA A 3 -30.19 5.63 -9.01
C ALA A 3 -29.62 4.22 -8.79
N ARG A 4 -28.55 3.89 -9.52
CA ARG A 4 -27.45 2.98 -9.10
C ARG A 4 -26.44 2.84 -10.24
N ARG A 5 -25.23 3.37 -10.05
CA ARG A 5 -23.99 2.68 -10.44
C ARG A 5 -23.03 2.74 -9.25
N LEU A 6 -23.51 2.26 -8.11
CA LEU A 6 -22.68 1.94 -6.95
C LEU A 6 -22.24 0.50 -7.11
N GLY A 7 -20.97 0.32 -7.46
CA GLY A 7 -20.31 -0.97 -7.57
C GLY A 7 -19.74 -1.22 -8.96
N GLU A 8 -18.55 -0.68 -9.23
CA GLU A 8 -17.64 -1.46 -10.05
C GLU A 8 -17.54 -2.85 -9.41
N LYS A 9 -17.77 -3.89 -10.20
CA LYS A 9 -17.68 -5.26 -9.73
C LYS A 9 -16.23 -5.50 -9.30
N TYR A 10 -16.03 -6.05 -8.09
CA TYR A 10 -14.69 -6.38 -7.61
C TYR A 10 -13.97 -7.29 -8.62
N ASP A 11 -12.85 -6.81 -9.13
CA ASP A 11 -11.96 -7.57 -10.00
C ASP A 11 -10.75 -8.08 -9.19
N PRO A 12 -10.63 -9.40 -8.96
CA PRO A 12 -9.48 -9.96 -8.25
C PRO A 12 -8.16 -9.86 -9.05
N CYS A 13 -8.20 -9.52 -10.34
CA CYS A 13 -7.03 -9.43 -11.22
C CYS A 13 -6.44 -8.01 -11.33
N THR A 14 -6.87 -7.06 -10.50
CA THR A 14 -6.40 -5.65 -10.49
C THR A 14 -4.89 -5.52 -10.42
N GLU A 15 -4.23 -6.40 -9.67
CA GLU A 15 -2.77 -6.45 -9.59
C GLU A 15 -2.12 -6.72 -10.96
N LYS A 16 -2.65 -7.70 -11.72
CA LYS A 16 -2.12 -8.07 -13.04
C LYS A 16 -2.25 -6.93 -14.03
N HIS A 17 -3.38 -6.22 -14.01
CA HIS A 17 -3.58 -5.03 -14.84
C HIS A 17 -2.54 -3.95 -14.53
N SER A 18 -2.24 -3.74 -13.25
CA SER A 18 -1.23 -2.78 -12.80
C SER A 18 0.17 -3.17 -13.29
N THR A 19 0.55 -4.44 -13.17
CA THR A 19 1.85 -4.94 -13.66
C THR A 19 2.01 -4.73 -15.15
N ILE A 20 0.97 -4.94 -15.96
CA ILE A 20 1.04 -4.67 -17.40
C ILE A 20 1.26 -3.17 -17.63
N TYR A 21 0.45 -2.31 -17.00
CA TYR A 21 0.49 -0.86 -17.20
C TYR A 21 1.85 -0.24 -16.83
N PHE A 22 2.39 -0.56 -15.66
CA PHE A 22 3.64 0.02 -15.17
C PHE A 22 4.90 -0.47 -15.89
N ASN A 23 4.79 -1.53 -16.70
CA ASN A 23 5.86 -2.00 -17.58
C ASN A 23 5.80 -1.41 -19.00
N LEU A 24 4.80 -0.57 -19.30
CA LEU A 24 4.77 0.17 -20.56
C LEU A 24 5.81 1.30 -20.55
N VAL A 25 6.54 1.45 -21.66
CA VAL A 25 7.59 2.47 -21.80
C VAL A 25 7.00 3.87 -21.69
N GLU A 26 5.80 4.08 -22.22
CA GLU A 26 5.07 5.34 -22.16
C GLU A 26 4.72 5.71 -20.71
N ALA A 27 4.27 4.73 -19.93
CA ALA A 27 3.93 4.93 -18.52
C ALA A 27 5.19 5.21 -17.69
N GLN A 28 6.27 4.46 -17.91
CA GLN A 28 7.55 4.68 -17.24
C GLN A 28 8.13 6.06 -17.56
N LYS A 29 8.03 6.50 -18.83
CA LYS A 29 8.47 7.83 -19.25
C LYS A 29 7.63 8.93 -18.62
N ALA A 30 6.31 8.77 -18.57
CA ALA A 30 5.40 9.73 -17.94
C ALA A 30 5.63 9.86 -16.42
N LEU A 31 6.06 8.77 -15.77
CA LEU A 31 6.41 8.74 -14.35
C LEU A 31 7.88 9.13 -14.07
N HIS A 32 8.64 9.51 -15.10
CA HIS A 32 10.06 9.87 -15.00
C HIS A 32 10.94 8.77 -14.38
N VAL A 33 10.65 7.51 -14.69
CA VAL A 33 11.48 6.38 -14.28
C VAL A 33 12.83 6.46 -15.00
N ASN A 34 13.93 6.40 -14.25
CA ASN A 34 15.27 6.40 -14.82
C ASN A 34 15.64 4.98 -15.31
N PRO A 35 15.75 4.72 -16.63
CA PRO A 35 15.99 3.38 -17.17
C PRO A 35 17.40 2.84 -16.85
N THR A 36 18.34 3.69 -16.44
CA THR A 36 19.71 3.29 -16.10
C THR A 36 19.83 2.73 -14.69
N VAL A 37 18.92 3.11 -13.79
CA VAL A 37 18.95 2.73 -12.37
C VAL A 37 17.82 1.77 -12.02
N ALA A 38 16.68 1.89 -12.70
CA ALA A 38 15.51 1.07 -12.43
C ALA A 38 15.75 -0.41 -12.82
N PRO A 39 15.14 -1.35 -12.10
CA PRO A 39 15.11 -2.75 -12.52
C PRO A 39 14.44 -2.89 -13.88
N SER A 40 14.85 -3.91 -14.63
CA SER A 40 14.39 -4.17 -16.00
C SER A 40 12.87 -4.43 -16.10
N LYS A 41 12.25 -4.89 -15.01
CA LYS A 41 10.81 -5.06 -14.89
C LYS A 41 10.33 -4.49 -13.57
N TRP A 42 9.17 -3.85 -13.65
CA TRP A 42 8.43 -3.42 -12.48
C TRP A 42 7.53 -4.56 -11.98
N GLU A 43 7.52 -4.78 -10.67
CA GLU A 43 6.69 -5.76 -9.98
C GLU A 43 6.05 -5.10 -8.74
N THR A 44 4.92 -5.63 -8.29
CA THR A 44 4.13 -5.08 -7.17
C THR A 44 4.84 -5.23 -5.83
N CYS A 45 5.50 -6.37 -5.64
CA CYS A 45 6.23 -6.74 -4.43
C CYS A 45 7.58 -7.34 -4.81
N SER A 46 8.61 -7.13 -3.98
CA SER A 46 9.92 -7.78 -4.16
C SER A 46 10.07 -8.95 -3.21
N ASP A 47 10.11 -10.17 -3.76
CA ASP A 47 10.35 -11.40 -3.00
C ASP A 47 11.73 -11.39 -2.33
N VAL A 48 12.73 -10.81 -2.99
CA VAL A 48 14.08 -10.69 -2.42
C VAL A 48 14.05 -9.88 -1.13
N VAL A 49 13.33 -8.76 -1.09
CA VAL A 49 13.20 -7.97 0.14
C VAL A 49 12.38 -8.73 1.19
N ALA A 50 11.27 -9.35 0.78
CA ALA A 50 10.39 -10.07 1.68
C ALA A 50 11.09 -11.23 2.41
N PHE A 51 11.90 -12.02 1.71
CA PHE A 51 12.60 -13.17 2.30
C PHE A 51 13.87 -12.80 3.06
N ASN A 52 14.47 -11.64 2.80
CA ASN A 52 15.73 -11.22 3.44
C ASN A 52 15.53 -10.21 4.58
N TRP A 53 14.29 -9.81 4.89
CA TRP A 53 14.00 -8.88 5.97
C TRP A 53 14.17 -9.52 7.36
N LYS A 54 14.93 -8.88 8.25
CA LYS A 54 15.28 -9.45 9.57
C LYS A 54 14.66 -8.73 10.76
N ASP A 55 14.50 -7.41 10.69
CA ASP A 55 14.07 -6.59 11.83
C ASP A 55 12.54 -6.45 11.88
N SER A 56 11.90 -7.23 12.75
CA SER A 56 10.45 -7.18 12.95
C SER A 56 10.09 -7.30 14.43
N PRO A 57 9.99 -6.16 15.17
CA PRO A 57 9.59 -6.18 16.56
C PRO A 57 8.17 -6.73 16.71
N LYS A 58 7.92 -7.51 17.77
CA LYS A 58 6.62 -8.16 18.00
C LYS A 58 5.47 -7.17 18.26
N SER A 59 5.79 -5.95 18.67
CA SER A 59 4.82 -4.94 19.05
C SER A 59 5.31 -3.55 18.66
N VAL A 60 4.35 -2.69 18.32
CA VAL A 60 4.56 -1.26 18.05
C VAL A 60 3.99 -0.39 19.18
N LEU A 61 3.48 -0.98 20.26
CA LEU A 61 2.75 -0.25 21.32
C LEU A 61 3.62 0.80 22.02
N ASP A 62 4.91 0.56 22.18
CA ASP A 62 5.82 1.50 22.83
C ASP A 62 5.91 2.82 22.05
N ILE A 63 5.95 2.72 20.72
CA ILE A 63 5.92 3.87 19.81
C ILE A 63 4.58 4.62 19.92
N TYR A 64 3.46 3.89 20.02
CA TYR A 64 2.15 4.53 20.20
C TYR A 64 2.08 5.34 21.50
N ARG A 65 2.65 4.84 22.61
CA ARG A 65 2.69 5.56 23.89
C ARG A 65 3.47 6.87 23.78
N GLU A 66 4.59 6.84 23.08
CA GLU A 66 5.41 8.02 22.82
C GLU A 66 4.66 9.03 21.95
N LEU A 67 4.11 8.61 20.82
CA LEU A 67 3.41 9.52 19.92
C LEU A 67 2.17 10.15 20.57
N VAL A 68 1.45 9.41 21.40
CA VAL A 68 0.27 9.92 22.11
C VAL A 68 0.66 10.91 23.21
N SER A 69 1.79 10.69 23.90
CA SER A 69 2.26 11.64 24.92
C SER A 69 2.65 13.00 24.32
N THR A 70 3.06 13.02 23.04
CA THR A 70 3.32 14.27 22.30
C THR A 70 2.04 14.98 21.82
N GLY A 71 0.86 14.38 22.00
CA GLY A 71 -0.43 14.94 21.60
C GLY A 71 -0.86 14.62 20.16
N LEU A 72 -0.19 13.67 19.49
CA LEU A 72 -0.58 13.22 18.16
C LEU A 72 -1.83 12.33 18.22
N ARG A 73 -2.78 12.57 17.31
CA ARG A 73 -4.00 11.75 17.19
C ARG A 73 -3.78 10.60 16.23
N ILE A 74 -3.90 9.37 16.71
CA ILE A 74 -3.64 8.16 15.91
C ILE A 74 -4.95 7.46 15.55
N TRP A 75 -5.12 7.17 14.26
CA TRP A 75 -6.31 6.52 13.71
C TRP A 75 -5.95 5.11 13.25
N LYS A 76 -6.57 4.09 13.84
CA LYS A 76 -6.48 2.71 13.37
C LYS A 76 -7.81 2.31 12.76
N PHE A 77 -7.80 1.91 11.49
CA PHE A 77 -8.98 1.38 10.83
C PHE A 77 -8.81 -0.11 10.60
N SER A 78 -9.90 -0.86 10.73
CA SER A 78 -9.95 -2.27 10.38
C SER A 78 -11.31 -2.56 9.75
N TYR A 79 -11.33 -3.44 8.75
CA TYR A 79 -12.55 -3.71 7.96
C TYR A 79 -13.73 -4.18 8.82
N PHE A 80 -13.44 -4.84 9.95
CA PHE A 80 -14.45 -5.35 10.89
C PHE A 80 -14.81 -4.40 12.02
N SER A 81 -14.08 -3.30 12.21
CA SER A 81 -14.40 -2.29 13.22
C SER A 81 -13.67 -0.98 12.90
N ILE A 82 -14.42 0.10 12.72
CA ILE A 82 -13.87 1.43 12.97
C ILE A 82 -13.78 1.55 14.49
N LEU A 83 -12.76 0.93 15.06
CA LEU A 83 -12.32 1.30 16.39
C LEU A 83 -11.52 2.57 16.19
N PHE A 84 -12.16 3.71 16.43
CA PHE A 84 -11.41 4.82 16.99
C PHE A 84 -10.58 4.20 18.10
N VAL A 85 -9.25 4.32 18.02
CA VAL A 85 -8.41 4.04 19.17
C VAL A 85 -8.74 5.16 20.16
N CYS A 86 -9.92 5.07 20.78
CA CYS A 86 -10.31 5.91 21.89
C CYS A 86 -9.37 5.49 23.00
N PHE A 87 -8.35 6.32 23.20
CA PHE A 87 -7.71 6.50 24.49
C PHE A 87 -8.74 7.02 25.49
#